data_AF-A0A3C1NB52-F1
#
_entry.id   AF-A0A3C1NB52-F1
#
_cell.length_a   1.000
_cell.length_b   1.000
_cell.length_c   1.000
_cell.angle_alpha   90.00
_cell.angle_beta   90.00
_cell.angle_gamma   90.00
#
_symmetry.space_group_name_H-M   'P 1'
#
loop_
_entity.id
_entity.type
_entity.pdbx_description
1 polymer ?
#
loop_
_entity_poly.entity_id
_entity_poly.type
_entity_poly.pdbx_seq_one_letter_code
_entity_poly.pdbx_strand_id
1 'polypeptide(L)'
;SVGGVRVEDVKSKYLSQDALATQPDVLEQVFGLMVQAHYRTRPYDLRYLMDAPNVSVVAMFADDTVVAVALLAIEGGFDQDTASAIVDGRRRPRGHLLPESLGVHFGLEAGPMARCARIVRIAVHPALRCRGLGSSLVSFILESSRGRSLDSVGTTFGATPALTRFWGHAGLQPLRLGVRRGTASGGHALLMLKGLSASGIDLAQSASEVFARNFRCQLADTLTLVPTEVVLEILGQCAMAPAMPDTRQWRDAAAFAFLGRNYEDVVGSLETIVWWALASERRPVKLSVTGGALLVARVLQKRSWAACAELCKVPGRAGVLALLRDGMAKILEGTDSTAVQAE
;
A
#
# COMPACT_ATOMS: atom_id res chain seq x y z
N SER A 1 19.37 16.62 23.46
CA SER A 1 19.28 16.71 21.99
C SER A 1 18.86 15.37 21.44
N VAL A 2 17.74 15.29 20.72
CA VAL A 2 17.12 14.01 20.29
C VAL A 2 17.86 13.37 19.10
N GLY A 3 18.82 14.07 18.46
CA GLY A 3 19.43 13.66 17.19
C GLY A 3 20.32 12.42 17.21
N GLY A 4 20.67 11.86 18.38
CA GLY A 4 21.53 10.68 18.54
C GLY A 4 20.80 9.36 18.78
N VAL A 5 19.48 9.39 19.00
CA VAL A 5 18.69 8.21 19.42
C VAL A 5 18.72 7.11 18.35
N ARG A 6 18.99 5.88 18.79
CA ARG A 6 18.94 4.66 17.97
C ARG A 6 17.79 3.74 18.37
N VAL A 7 17.55 2.69 17.58
CA VAL A 7 16.42 1.76 17.80
C VAL A 7 16.63 0.92 19.06
N GLU A 8 17.88 0.62 19.40
CA GLU A 8 18.27 -0.11 20.61
C GLU A 8 18.06 0.68 21.91
N ASP A 9 18.00 2.02 21.83
CA ASP A 9 17.93 2.91 22.99
C ASP A 9 16.48 3.29 23.36
N VAL A 10 15.49 2.76 22.65
CA VAL A 10 14.09 3.17 22.80
C VAL A 10 13.20 2.06 23.34
N LYS A 11 12.16 2.46 24.06
CA LYS A 11 11.14 1.53 24.58
C LYS A 11 9.76 1.94 24.11
N SER A 12 9.02 0.97 23.56
CA SER A 12 7.62 1.18 23.16
C SER A 12 6.69 0.65 24.25
N LYS A 13 5.62 1.39 24.57
CA LYS A 13 4.57 0.95 25.49
C LYS A 13 3.21 1.47 25.06
N TYR A 14 2.16 0.73 25.44
CA TYR A 14 0.80 1.24 25.38
C TYR A 14 0.59 2.28 26.48
N LEU A 15 -0.10 3.36 26.13
CA LEU A 15 -0.56 4.37 27.08
C LEU A 15 -2.09 4.27 27.15
N SER A 16 -2.62 4.07 28.37
CA SER A 16 -4.06 4.20 28.61
C SER A 16 -4.46 5.67 28.61
N GLN A 17 -5.75 5.94 28.40
CA GLN A 17 -6.31 7.29 28.51
C GLN A 17 -6.11 7.85 29.92
N ASP A 18 -6.25 7.03 30.97
CA ASP A 18 -5.96 7.44 32.36
C ASP A 18 -4.49 7.81 32.56
N ALA A 19 -3.55 7.06 31.97
CA ALA A 19 -2.13 7.37 32.05
C ALA A 19 -1.80 8.69 31.32
N LEU A 20 -2.45 8.95 30.19
CA LEU A 20 -2.33 10.22 29.46
C LEU A 20 -2.95 11.40 30.22
N ALA A 21 -4.10 11.18 30.87
CA ALA A 21 -4.80 12.21 31.65
C ALA A 21 -4.01 12.62 32.91
N THR A 22 -3.22 11.70 33.47
CA THR A 22 -2.40 11.92 34.68
C THR A 22 -0.98 12.41 34.37
N GLN A 23 -0.56 12.42 33.09
CA GLN A 23 0.78 12.85 32.66
C GLN A 23 0.67 13.91 31.55
N PRO A 24 0.40 15.19 31.89
CA PRO A 24 0.21 16.27 30.92
C PRO A 24 1.38 16.43 29.94
N ASP A 25 2.61 16.33 30.43
CA ASP A 25 3.83 16.48 29.61
C ASP A 25 3.93 15.40 28.53
N VAL A 26 3.58 14.15 28.87
CA VAL A 26 3.57 13.03 27.92
C VAL A 26 2.46 13.22 26.90
N LEU A 27 1.28 13.64 27.34
CA LEU A 27 0.16 13.93 26.45
C LEU A 27 0.49 15.05 25.46
N GLU A 28 1.15 16.12 25.92
CA GLU A 28 1.59 17.21 25.07
C GLU A 28 2.59 16.73 24.01
N GLN A 29 3.59 15.94 24.40
CA GLN A 29 4.56 15.37 23.45
C GLN A 29 3.90 14.42 22.43
N VAL A 30 3.01 13.54 22.89
CA VAL A 30 2.22 12.62 22.07
C VAL A 30 1.37 13.38 21.06
N PHE A 31 0.61 14.37 21.51
CA PHE A 31 -0.26 15.16 20.64
C PHE A 31 0.55 16.06 19.71
N GLY A 32 1.62 16.67 20.21
CA GLY A 32 2.55 17.51 19.43
C GLY A 32 3.17 16.75 18.25
N LEU A 33 3.66 15.52 18.48
CA LEU A 33 4.15 14.65 17.41
C LEU A 33 3.07 14.30 16.40
N MET A 34 1.86 14.00 16.86
CA MET A 34 0.75 13.75 15.95
C MET A 34 0.49 14.98 15.09
N VAL A 35 0.34 16.17 15.67
CA VAL A 35 0.09 17.44 14.96
C VAL A 35 1.15 17.68 13.87
N GLN A 36 2.43 17.57 14.22
CA GLN A 36 3.53 17.82 13.29
C GLN A 36 3.57 16.86 12.09
N ALA A 37 3.09 15.64 12.26
CA ALA A 37 3.15 14.63 11.20
C ALA A 37 2.08 14.78 10.11
N HIS A 38 0.99 15.54 10.34
CA HIS A 38 -0.01 15.76 9.28
C HIS A 38 -0.64 17.15 9.28
N TYR A 39 -0.83 17.64 8.05
CA TYR A 39 -1.34 18.97 7.69
C TYR A 39 -2.75 19.32 8.22
N ARG A 40 -3.50 18.35 8.77
CA ARG A 40 -4.79 18.61 9.44
C ARG A 40 -4.93 17.72 10.66
N THR A 41 -4.47 18.21 11.80
CA THR A 41 -5.02 17.81 13.11
C THR A 41 -6.14 18.78 13.45
N ARG A 42 -7.32 18.26 13.81
CA ARG A 42 -8.41 19.09 14.33
C ARG A 42 -8.43 18.97 15.86
N PRO A 43 -8.94 19.98 16.59
CA PRO A 43 -9.15 19.85 18.04
C PRO A 43 -9.97 18.61 18.43
N TYR A 44 -10.85 18.15 17.54
CA TYR A 44 -11.62 16.91 17.69
C TYR A 44 -10.75 15.64 17.80
N ASP A 45 -9.53 15.65 17.26
CA ASP A 45 -8.64 14.47 17.29
C ASP A 45 -8.16 14.16 18.71
N LEU A 46 -7.94 15.20 19.53
CA LEU A 46 -7.62 15.02 20.95
C LEU A 46 -8.81 14.42 21.71
N ARG A 47 -10.02 14.90 21.42
CA ARG A 47 -11.23 14.31 22.00
C ARG A 47 -11.40 12.84 21.60
N TYR A 48 -11.19 12.53 20.32
CA TYR A 48 -11.25 11.14 19.86
C TYR A 48 -10.17 10.26 20.52
N LEU A 49 -8.97 10.80 20.73
CA LEU A 49 -7.89 10.12 21.47
C LEU A 49 -8.30 9.77 22.91
N MET A 50 -8.96 10.70 23.60
CA MET A 50 -9.27 10.62 25.03
C MET A 50 -10.60 9.93 25.34
N ASP A 51 -11.59 10.01 24.44
CA ASP A 51 -12.95 9.55 24.71
C ASP A 51 -13.29 8.20 24.06
N ALA A 52 -12.61 7.81 22.97
CA ALA A 52 -13.01 6.63 22.19
C ALA A 52 -12.52 5.33 22.88
N PRO A 53 -13.43 4.43 23.29
CA PRO A 53 -13.06 3.25 24.08
C PRO A 53 -12.32 2.18 23.27
N ASN A 54 -12.45 2.22 21.94
CA ASN A 54 -11.75 1.31 21.03
C ASN A 54 -10.40 1.87 20.56
N VAL A 55 -9.98 3.03 21.06
CA VAL A 55 -8.74 3.69 20.65
C VAL A 55 -7.66 3.47 21.71
N SER A 56 -6.43 3.26 21.25
CA SER A 56 -5.26 3.14 22.12
C SER A 56 -4.05 3.83 21.51
N VAL A 57 -3.15 4.31 22.38
CA VAL A 57 -1.91 4.98 21.98
C VAL A 57 -0.74 4.05 22.26
N VAL A 58 0.15 3.91 21.29
CA VAL A 58 1.47 3.33 21.51
C VAL A 58 2.49 4.43 21.33
N ALA A 59 3.29 4.67 22.36
CA ALA A 59 4.35 5.66 22.34
C ALA A 59 5.71 4.98 22.52
N MET A 60 6.69 5.49 21.78
CA MET A 60 8.09 5.09 21.84
C MET A 60 8.88 6.20 22.52
N PHE A 61 9.62 5.83 23.55
CA PHE A 61 10.36 6.74 24.43
C PHE A 61 11.86 6.55 24.26
N ALA A 62 12.58 7.65 24.17
CA ALA A 62 14.01 7.75 24.48
C ALA A 62 14.11 8.51 25.80
N ASP A 63 14.43 7.80 26.89
CA ASP A 63 14.28 8.31 28.25
C ASP A 63 12.86 8.85 28.50
N ASP A 64 12.72 10.13 28.87
CA ASP A 64 11.42 10.79 29.09
C ASP A 64 10.86 11.49 27.84
N THR A 65 11.56 11.39 26.70
CA THR A 65 11.15 12.04 25.44
C THR A 65 10.41 11.07 24.54
N VAL A 66 9.20 11.44 24.11
CA VAL A 66 8.46 10.70 23.08
C VAL A 66 9.11 10.96 21.72
N VAL A 67 9.58 9.90 21.06
CA VAL A 67 10.27 9.98 19.75
C VAL A 67 9.43 9.43 18.60
N ALA A 68 8.47 8.57 18.88
CA ALA A 68 7.46 8.12 17.93
C ALA A 68 6.16 7.77 18.63
N VAL A 69 5.05 7.87 17.90
CA VAL A 69 3.72 7.56 18.40
C VAL A 69 2.84 6.96 17.31
N ALA A 70 1.98 6.01 17.69
CA ALA A 70 0.94 5.46 16.85
C ALA A 70 -0.41 5.49 17.55
N LEU A 71 -1.44 5.83 16.79
CA LEU A 71 -2.83 5.77 17.19
C LEU A 71 -3.46 4.51 16.59
N LEU A 72 -4.01 3.65 17.42
CA LEU A 72 -4.69 2.43 16.99
C LEU A 72 -6.17 2.49 17.32
N ALA A 73 -6.99 1.95 16.42
CA ALA A 73 -8.40 1.66 16.67
C ALA A 73 -8.61 0.14 16.57
N ILE A 74 -9.22 -0.46 17.57
CA ILE A 74 -9.70 -1.84 17.51
C ILE A 74 -11.07 -1.84 16.83
N GLU A 75 -11.21 -2.66 15.81
CA GLU A 75 -12.38 -2.68 14.93
C GLU A 75 -12.82 -4.13 14.66
N GLY A 76 -14.12 -4.31 14.41
CA GLY A 76 -14.71 -5.59 14.00
C GLY A 76 -15.21 -6.36 15.21
N GLY A 77 -15.25 -7.69 15.11
CA GLY A 77 -15.89 -8.53 16.13
C GLY A 77 -17.42 -8.44 16.11
N PHE A 78 -18.01 -8.16 14.96
CA PHE A 78 -19.46 -8.11 14.80
C PHE A 78 -20.05 -9.52 14.73
N ASP A 79 -21.30 -9.67 15.19
CA ASP A 79 -22.10 -10.87 14.97
C ASP A 79 -22.43 -11.06 13.48
N GLN A 80 -22.88 -12.27 13.14
CA GLN A 80 -23.19 -12.68 11.77
C GLN A 80 -24.24 -11.77 11.11
N ASP A 81 -25.33 -11.44 11.82
CA ASP A 81 -26.41 -10.63 11.26
C ASP A 81 -25.93 -9.22 10.91
N THR A 82 -25.11 -8.64 11.79
CA THR A 82 -24.48 -7.35 11.58
C THR A 82 -23.47 -7.41 10.44
N ALA A 83 -22.66 -8.47 10.36
CA ALA A 83 -21.70 -8.69 9.28
C ALA A 83 -22.38 -8.75 7.91
N SER A 84 -23.44 -9.56 7.80
CA SER A 84 -24.28 -9.67 6.61
C SER A 84 -24.87 -8.32 6.19
N ALA A 85 -25.44 -7.58 7.15
CA ALA A 85 -25.99 -6.25 6.89
C ALA A 85 -24.93 -5.22 6.43
N ILE A 86 -23.67 -5.36 6.86
CA ILE A 86 -22.55 -4.53 6.38
C ILE A 86 -22.19 -4.89 4.95
N VAL A 87 -22.05 -6.18 4.63
CA VAL A 87 -21.75 -6.66 3.28
C VAL A 87 -22.78 -6.17 2.27
N ASP A 88 -24.06 -6.24 2.63
CA ASP A 88 -25.17 -5.74 1.80
C ASP A 88 -25.25 -4.20 1.71
N GLY A 89 -24.38 -3.48 2.43
CA GLY A 89 -24.39 -2.02 2.50
C GLY A 89 -25.58 -1.44 3.29
N ARG A 90 -26.38 -2.27 3.96
CA ARG A 90 -27.54 -1.88 4.79
C ARG A 90 -27.12 -1.24 6.11
N ARG A 91 -25.91 -1.53 6.60
CA ARG A 91 -25.36 -0.96 7.84
C ARG A 91 -23.94 -0.45 7.66
N ARG A 92 -23.63 0.71 8.26
CA ARG A 92 -22.28 1.32 8.28
C ARG A 92 -21.86 1.65 9.70
N PRO A 93 -21.09 0.77 10.38
CA PRO A 93 -20.67 0.99 11.75
C PRO A 93 -19.68 2.15 11.82
N ARG A 94 -20.00 3.18 12.61
CA ARG A 94 -19.13 4.35 12.75
C ARG A 94 -17.82 3.96 13.42
N GLY A 95 -16.70 4.36 12.81
CA GLY A 95 -15.37 4.12 13.37
C GLY A 95 -14.76 2.75 13.03
N HIS A 96 -15.42 1.94 12.21
CA HIS A 96 -14.95 0.61 11.78
C HIS A 96 -14.65 0.58 10.28
N LEU A 97 -13.56 1.24 9.88
CA LEU A 97 -13.21 1.41 8.48
C LEU A 97 -12.71 0.12 7.82
N LEU A 98 -11.84 -0.67 8.48
CA LEU A 98 -11.36 -1.92 7.90
C LEU A 98 -12.48 -2.95 7.72
N PRO A 99 -13.33 -3.21 8.74
CA PRO A 99 -14.40 -4.18 8.58
C PRO A 99 -15.47 -3.72 7.57
N GLU A 100 -15.82 -2.43 7.53
CA GLU A 100 -16.69 -1.89 6.46
C GLU A 100 -16.07 -2.06 5.07
N SER A 101 -14.76 -1.76 4.93
CA SER A 101 -14.07 -1.91 3.65
C SER A 101 -14.06 -3.37 3.20
N LEU A 102 -13.70 -4.30 4.09
CA LEU A 102 -13.65 -5.74 3.82
C LEU A 102 -15.03 -6.31 3.44
N GLY A 103 -16.08 -5.89 4.14
CA GLY A 103 -17.45 -6.29 3.80
C GLY A 103 -17.93 -5.69 2.47
N VAL A 104 -17.96 -4.36 2.37
CA VAL A 104 -18.61 -3.64 1.25
C VAL A 104 -17.80 -3.71 -0.04
N HIS A 105 -16.47 -3.63 0.02
CA HIS A 105 -15.65 -3.56 -1.20
C HIS A 105 -15.17 -4.91 -1.71
N PHE A 106 -15.12 -5.94 -0.85
CA PHE A 106 -14.65 -7.27 -1.22
C PHE A 106 -15.73 -8.34 -1.11
N GLY A 107 -16.88 -8.05 -0.50
CA GLY A 107 -17.95 -9.03 -0.28
C GLY A 107 -17.57 -10.10 0.75
N LEU A 108 -16.60 -9.82 1.63
CA LEU A 108 -16.06 -10.80 2.58
C LEU A 108 -16.73 -10.64 3.94
N GLU A 109 -17.69 -11.51 4.24
CA GLU A 109 -18.44 -11.50 5.50
C GLU A 109 -17.56 -11.79 6.73
N ALA A 110 -16.50 -12.58 6.56
CA ALA A 110 -15.48 -12.80 7.58
C ALA A 110 -14.75 -11.50 7.99
N GLY A 111 -14.75 -10.46 7.14
CA GLY A 111 -14.11 -9.17 7.40
C GLY A 111 -14.72 -8.42 8.58
N PRO A 112 -16.03 -8.08 8.54
CA PRO A 112 -16.79 -7.56 9.68
C PRO A 112 -16.65 -8.36 10.98
N MET A 113 -16.59 -9.68 10.89
CA MET A 113 -16.52 -10.57 12.06
C MET A 113 -15.13 -10.60 12.69
N ALA A 114 -14.06 -10.46 11.89
CA ALA A 114 -12.69 -10.48 12.37
C ALA A 114 -12.38 -9.30 13.29
N ARG A 115 -11.58 -9.54 14.34
CA ARG A 115 -11.09 -8.47 15.23
C ARG A 115 -9.77 -7.96 14.69
N CYS A 116 -9.70 -6.69 14.32
CA CYS A 116 -8.50 -6.09 13.76
C CYS A 116 -8.07 -4.83 14.49
N ALA A 117 -6.77 -4.54 14.45
CA ALA A 117 -6.25 -3.23 14.85
C ALA A 117 -5.94 -2.41 13.59
N ARG A 118 -6.60 -1.26 13.44
CA ARG A 118 -6.22 -0.27 12.45
C ARG A 118 -5.22 0.70 13.04
N ILE A 119 -4.03 0.79 12.44
CA ILE A 119 -3.12 1.92 12.69
C ILE A 119 -3.72 3.13 11.96
N VAL A 120 -4.39 3.97 12.73
CA VAL A 120 -5.05 5.20 12.28
C VAL A 120 -4.03 6.23 11.87
N ARG A 121 -2.96 6.34 12.66
CA ARG A 121 -1.90 7.33 12.48
C ARG A 121 -0.60 6.79 13.06
N ILE A 122 0.51 7.14 12.43
CA ILE A 122 1.85 6.91 12.95
C ILE A 122 2.70 8.15 12.68
N ALA A 123 3.46 8.57 13.68
CA ALA A 123 4.34 9.73 13.62
C ALA A 123 5.69 9.38 14.24
N VAL A 124 6.76 9.78 13.56
CA VAL A 124 8.13 9.73 14.08
C VAL A 124 8.66 11.16 14.07
N HIS A 125 9.35 11.53 15.14
CA HIS A 125 9.97 12.84 15.29
C HIS A 125 10.77 13.20 14.01
N PRO A 126 10.61 14.40 13.43
CA PRO A 126 11.19 14.73 12.12
C PRO A 126 12.71 14.47 12.01
N ALA A 127 13.47 14.80 13.06
CA ALA A 127 14.91 14.59 13.12
C ALA A 127 15.35 13.11 13.18
N LEU A 128 14.41 12.19 13.41
CA LEU A 128 14.65 10.75 13.59
C LEU A 128 14.01 9.88 12.50
N ARG A 129 13.40 10.49 11.47
CA ARG A 129 12.84 9.75 10.34
C ARG A 129 13.94 9.02 9.58
N CYS A 130 13.56 7.96 8.86
CA CYS A 130 14.47 7.13 8.07
C CYS A 130 15.57 6.41 8.88
N ARG A 131 15.39 6.24 10.20
CA ARG A 131 16.30 5.51 11.10
C ARG A 131 15.72 4.20 11.67
N GLY A 132 14.64 3.69 11.08
CA GLY A 132 14.03 2.43 11.50
C GLY A 132 13.06 2.50 12.70
N LEU A 133 12.94 3.64 13.40
CA LEU A 133 12.03 3.78 14.56
C LEU A 133 10.57 3.51 14.22
N GLY A 134 10.09 4.00 13.07
CA GLY A 134 8.71 3.74 12.62
C GLY A 134 8.47 2.25 12.37
N SER A 135 9.43 1.55 11.76
CA SER A 135 9.34 0.12 11.52
C SER A 135 9.39 -0.67 12.82
N SER A 136 10.26 -0.29 13.76
CA SER A 136 10.32 -0.87 15.12
C SER A 136 8.99 -0.71 15.86
N LEU A 137 8.37 0.48 15.80
CA LEU A 137 7.07 0.73 16.41
C LEU A 137 5.96 -0.14 15.80
N VAL A 138 5.97 -0.33 14.48
CA VAL A 138 5.01 -1.23 13.81
C VAL A 138 5.27 -2.69 14.19
N SER A 139 6.52 -3.14 14.28
CA SER A 139 6.84 -4.50 14.75
C SER A 139 6.32 -4.75 16.15
N PHE A 140 6.53 -3.81 17.08
CA PHE A 140 5.97 -3.88 18.44
C PHE A 140 4.44 -3.98 18.43
N ILE A 141 3.76 -3.21 17.58
CA ILE A 141 2.30 -3.26 17.41
C ILE A 141 1.86 -4.64 16.90
N LEU A 142 2.54 -5.20 15.90
CA LEU A 142 2.21 -6.51 15.32
C LEU A 142 2.35 -7.63 16.36
N GLU A 143 3.45 -7.64 17.12
CA GLU A 143 3.69 -8.61 18.19
C GLU A 143 2.66 -8.49 19.32
N SER A 144 2.42 -7.27 19.79
CA SER A 144 1.41 -7.01 20.82
C SER A 144 0.00 -7.38 20.37
N SER A 145 -0.33 -7.17 19.09
CA SER A 145 -1.64 -7.50 18.52
C SER A 145 -1.87 -9.01 18.46
N ARG A 146 -0.81 -9.79 18.17
CA ARG A 146 -0.86 -11.26 18.28
C ARG A 146 -1.14 -11.71 19.72
N GLY A 147 -0.44 -11.12 20.70
CA GLY A 147 -0.66 -11.40 22.12
C GLY A 147 -2.07 -11.04 22.63
N ARG A 148 -2.78 -10.15 21.92
CA ARG A 148 -4.17 -9.74 22.21
C ARG A 148 -5.23 -10.52 21.42
N SER A 149 -4.83 -11.59 20.73
CA SER A 149 -5.69 -12.42 19.88
C SER A 149 -6.47 -11.60 18.84
N LEU A 150 -5.79 -10.65 18.19
CA LEU A 150 -6.33 -9.95 17.03
C LEU A 150 -6.01 -10.73 15.76
N ASP A 151 -6.97 -10.77 14.83
CA ASP A 151 -6.85 -11.50 13.58
C ASP A 151 -5.96 -10.79 12.58
N SER A 152 -5.94 -9.45 12.60
CA SER A 152 -5.16 -8.68 11.64
C SER A 152 -4.78 -7.29 12.15
N VAL A 153 -3.76 -6.71 11.51
CA VAL A 153 -3.41 -5.29 11.63
C VAL A 153 -3.45 -4.65 10.26
N GLY A 154 -4.10 -3.50 10.12
CA GLY A 154 -4.19 -2.79 8.86
C GLY A 154 -4.04 -1.29 9.00
N THR A 155 -4.01 -0.61 7.86
CA THR A 155 -3.98 0.85 7.79
C THR A 155 -4.65 1.34 6.51
N THR A 156 -4.99 2.62 6.49
CA THR A 156 -5.45 3.32 5.27
C THR A 156 -4.83 4.70 5.25
N PHE A 157 -4.15 5.04 4.15
CA PHE A 157 -3.39 6.29 4.03
C PHE A 157 -3.42 6.83 2.59
N GLY A 158 -3.08 8.10 2.41
CA GLY A 158 -2.88 8.67 1.08
C GLY A 158 -1.63 8.08 0.43
N ALA A 159 -1.80 7.34 -0.66
CA ALA A 159 -0.73 6.60 -1.30
C ALA A 159 0.39 7.51 -1.79
N THR A 160 1.61 7.22 -1.35
CA THR A 160 2.86 7.78 -1.86
C THR A 160 3.87 6.64 -1.94
N PRO A 161 4.88 6.72 -2.83
CA PRO A 161 5.84 5.62 -2.96
C PRO A 161 6.54 5.28 -1.64
N ALA A 162 6.92 6.32 -0.87
CA ALA A 162 7.59 6.16 0.41
C ALA A 162 6.72 5.46 1.47
N LEU A 163 5.43 5.84 1.60
CA LEU A 163 4.54 5.21 2.57
C LEU A 163 4.14 3.80 2.13
N THR A 164 3.86 3.58 0.84
CA THR A 164 3.57 2.23 0.33
C THR A 164 4.73 1.29 0.64
N ARG A 165 5.97 1.70 0.35
CA ARG A 165 7.18 0.93 0.71
C ARG A 165 7.34 0.70 2.21
N PHE A 166 7.11 1.72 3.02
CA PHE A 166 7.19 1.62 4.48
C PHE A 166 6.27 0.52 5.03
N TRP A 167 5.00 0.51 4.61
CA TRP A 167 4.04 -0.49 5.06
C TRP A 167 4.29 -1.87 4.47
N GLY A 168 4.74 -1.94 3.21
CA GLY A 168 5.20 -3.19 2.58
C GLY A 168 6.37 -3.83 3.34
N HIS A 169 7.38 -3.06 3.74
CA HIS A 169 8.49 -3.55 4.57
C HIS A 169 8.07 -4.00 5.97
N ALA A 170 6.99 -3.45 6.52
CA ALA A 170 6.38 -3.97 7.76
C ALA A 170 5.60 -5.29 7.53
N GLY A 171 5.48 -5.73 6.27
CA GLY A 171 4.80 -6.95 5.86
C GLY A 171 3.28 -6.80 5.78
N LEU A 172 2.76 -5.58 5.63
CA LEU A 172 1.37 -5.37 5.23
C LEU A 172 1.30 -5.48 3.70
N GLN A 173 0.25 -6.11 3.18
CA GLN A 173 0.00 -6.22 1.75
C GLN A 173 -1.09 -5.24 1.31
N PRO A 174 -1.00 -4.67 0.10
CA PRO A 174 -2.03 -3.78 -0.41
C PRO A 174 -3.26 -4.57 -0.83
N LEU A 175 -4.43 -4.09 -0.40
CA LEU A 175 -5.72 -4.73 -0.69
C LEU A 175 -6.63 -3.83 -1.52
N ARG A 176 -6.46 -2.50 -1.50
CA ARG A 176 -7.32 -1.61 -2.28
C ARG A 176 -6.70 -0.25 -2.48
N LEU A 177 -6.68 0.23 -3.72
CA LEU A 177 -6.41 1.62 -4.05
C LEU A 177 -7.71 2.33 -4.43
N GLY A 178 -8.11 3.33 -3.64
CA GLY A 178 -9.32 4.10 -3.87
C GLY A 178 -9.24 4.93 -5.15
N VAL A 179 -10.30 4.94 -5.95
CA VAL A 179 -10.38 5.69 -7.21
C VAL A 179 -10.40 7.20 -6.99
N ARG A 180 -11.12 7.67 -5.97
CA ARG A 180 -11.20 9.10 -5.66
C ARG A 180 -10.00 9.53 -4.84
N ARG A 181 -9.42 10.66 -5.22
CA ARG A 181 -8.41 11.35 -4.41
C ARG A 181 -9.07 11.88 -3.15
N GLY A 182 -8.42 11.66 -2.01
CA GLY A 182 -8.87 12.21 -0.74
C GLY A 182 -8.78 13.74 -0.75
N THR A 183 -9.81 14.42 -0.24
CA THR A 183 -9.84 15.89 -0.15
C THR A 183 -8.77 16.46 0.80
N ALA A 184 -8.19 15.63 1.67
CA ALA A 184 -7.19 16.03 2.64
C ALA A 184 -5.73 15.77 2.20
N SER A 185 -5.46 14.67 1.49
CA SER A 185 -4.10 14.29 1.07
C SER A 185 -3.81 14.57 -0.40
N GLY A 186 -4.84 14.81 -1.22
CA GLY A 186 -4.70 14.88 -2.68
C GLY A 186 -4.34 13.55 -3.35
N GLY A 187 -4.03 12.51 -2.57
CA GLY A 187 -3.65 11.17 -3.03
C GLY A 187 -4.80 10.17 -2.98
N HIS A 188 -4.62 9.06 -3.68
CA HIS A 188 -5.55 7.92 -3.64
C HIS A 188 -5.41 7.17 -2.31
N ALA A 189 -6.50 6.81 -1.66
CA ALA A 189 -6.43 6.08 -0.39
C ALA A 189 -6.01 4.62 -0.63
N LEU A 190 -4.89 4.19 -0.07
CA LEU A 190 -4.43 2.81 -0.12
C LEU A 190 -4.74 2.11 1.20
N LEU A 191 -5.50 1.01 1.13
CA LEU A 191 -5.74 0.10 2.25
C LEU A 191 -4.71 -1.02 2.20
N MET A 192 -4.02 -1.26 3.31
CA MET A 192 -3.09 -2.37 3.48
C MET A 192 -3.38 -3.13 4.76
N LEU A 193 -3.13 -4.44 4.77
CA LEU A 193 -3.45 -5.32 5.90
C LEU A 193 -2.43 -6.46 6.03
N LYS A 194 -2.24 -6.95 7.25
CA LYS A 194 -1.46 -8.14 7.57
C LYS A 194 -2.29 -9.05 8.46
N GLY A 195 -2.49 -10.29 8.02
CA GLY A 195 -3.07 -11.35 8.84
C GLY A 195 -2.11 -11.76 9.97
N LEU A 196 -2.67 -12.00 11.15
CA LEU A 196 -1.95 -12.39 12.37
C LEU A 196 -2.41 -13.76 12.89
N SER A 197 -3.69 -14.09 12.72
CA SER A 197 -4.27 -15.42 12.96
C SER A 197 -4.46 -16.17 11.64
N ALA A 198 -4.80 -17.46 11.69
CA ALA A 198 -5.14 -18.24 10.50
C ALA A 198 -6.29 -17.60 9.70
N SER A 199 -7.40 -17.28 10.37
CA SER A 199 -8.55 -16.59 9.77
C SER A 199 -8.18 -15.23 9.18
N GLY A 200 -7.32 -14.47 9.85
CA GLY A 200 -6.84 -13.18 9.36
C GLY A 200 -5.91 -13.28 8.16
N ILE A 201 -5.11 -14.35 8.07
CA ILE A 201 -4.26 -14.64 6.90
C ILE A 201 -5.15 -14.99 5.70
N ASP A 202 -6.12 -15.89 5.88
CA ASP A 202 -7.06 -16.30 4.83
C ASP A 202 -7.89 -15.11 4.30
N LEU A 203 -8.36 -14.26 5.22
CA LEU A 203 -9.08 -13.04 4.91
C LEU A 203 -8.23 -12.07 4.08
N ALA A 204 -6.96 -11.88 4.47
CA ALA A 204 -6.04 -10.99 3.77
C ALA A 204 -5.71 -11.54 2.37
N GLN A 205 -5.53 -12.85 2.23
CA GLN A 205 -5.31 -13.51 0.95
C GLN A 205 -6.53 -13.35 0.03
N SER A 206 -7.73 -13.66 0.52
CA SER A 206 -8.97 -13.51 -0.25
C SER A 206 -9.18 -12.08 -0.74
N ALA A 207 -8.92 -11.09 0.12
CA ALA A 207 -8.99 -9.68 -0.26
C ALA A 207 -7.92 -9.31 -1.32
N SER A 208 -6.71 -9.86 -1.20
CA SER A 208 -5.62 -9.64 -2.16
C SER A 208 -5.96 -10.23 -3.55
N GLU A 209 -6.60 -11.39 -3.60
CA GLU A 209 -7.03 -12.01 -4.86
C GLU A 209 -8.10 -11.17 -5.58
N VAL A 210 -9.08 -10.65 -4.81
CA VAL A 210 -10.08 -9.71 -5.35
C VAL A 210 -9.42 -8.43 -5.85
N PHE A 211 -8.42 -7.92 -5.12
CA PHE A 211 -7.66 -6.75 -5.55
C PHE A 211 -6.91 -7.01 -6.86
N ALA A 212 -6.12 -8.08 -6.92
CA ALA A 212 -5.33 -8.45 -8.09
C ALA A 212 -6.18 -8.61 -9.35
N ARG A 213 -7.35 -9.26 -9.23
CA ARG A 213 -8.30 -9.46 -10.32
C ARG A 213 -8.77 -8.15 -10.94
N ASN A 214 -8.98 -7.13 -10.13
CA ASN A 214 -9.52 -5.85 -10.58
C ASN A 214 -8.41 -4.85 -10.95
N PHE A 215 -7.25 -4.92 -10.29
CA PHE A 215 -6.23 -3.86 -10.36
C PHE A 215 -5.70 -3.66 -11.78
N ARG A 216 -5.45 -4.75 -12.53
CA ARG A 216 -5.03 -4.69 -13.93
C ARG A 216 -5.99 -3.84 -14.78
N CYS A 217 -7.28 -4.13 -14.70
CA CYS A 217 -8.31 -3.41 -15.46
C CYS A 217 -8.48 -1.97 -14.97
N GLN A 218 -8.43 -1.76 -13.65
CA GLN A 218 -8.55 -0.43 -13.07
C GLN A 218 -7.42 0.50 -13.51
N LEU A 219 -6.20 0.02 -13.70
CA LEU A 219 -5.08 0.84 -14.19
C LEU A 219 -5.42 1.47 -15.55
N ALA A 220 -6.05 0.72 -16.45
CA ALA A 220 -6.44 1.18 -17.78
C ALA A 220 -7.69 2.07 -17.81
N ASP A 221 -8.44 2.16 -16.70
CA ASP A 221 -9.74 2.84 -16.63
C ASP A 221 -9.79 3.86 -15.47
N THR A 222 -10.13 3.42 -14.27
CA THR A 222 -10.40 4.30 -13.12
C THR A 222 -9.15 4.81 -12.41
N LEU A 223 -7.98 4.21 -12.62
CA LEU A 223 -6.71 4.51 -11.94
C LEU A 223 -5.61 5.00 -12.89
N THR A 224 -5.99 5.52 -14.07
CA THR A 224 -5.08 6.02 -15.11
C THR A 224 -4.18 7.16 -14.64
N LEU A 225 -4.63 7.96 -13.67
CA LEU A 225 -3.93 9.14 -13.13
C LEU A 225 -3.21 8.89 -11.79
N VAL A 226 -3.14 7.64 -11.33
CA VAL A 226 -2.34 7.30 -10.15
C VAL A 226 -0.85 7.43 -10.49
N PRO A 227 -0.01 8.06 -9.66
CA PRO A 227 1.44 8.13 -9.89
C PRO A 227 2.04 6.75 -10.18
N THR A 228 2.86 6.66 -11.22
CA THR A 228 3.42 5.40 -11.73
C THR A 228 4.28 4.69 -10.69
N GLU A 229 4.95 5.46 -9.84
CA GLU A 229 5.81 4.98 -8.77
C GLU A 229 4.98 4.26 -7.69
N VAL A 230 3.77 4.75 -7.40
CA VAL A 230 2.85 4.07 -6.46
C VAL A 230 2.41 2.73 -7.03
N VAL A 231 2.09 2.67 -8.33
CA VAL A 231 1.72 1.41 -8.99
C VAL A 231 2.89 0.41 -8.93
N LEU A 232 4.11 0.84 -9.22
CA LEU A 232 5.30 -0.02 -9.16
C LEU A 232 5.60 -0.55 -7.75
N GLU A 233 5.34 0.26 -6.72
CA GLU A 233 5.46 -0.18 -5.32
C GLU A 233 4.38 -1.21 -4.97
N ILE A 234 3.12 -0.99 -5.39
CA ILE A 234 2.03 -1.94 -5.17
C ILE A 234 2.32 -3.29 -5.86
N LEU A 235 2.72 -3.27 -7.13
CA LEU A 235 3.04 -4.49 -7.89
C LEU A 235 4.23 -5.25 -7.29
N GLY A 236 5.13 -4.57 -6.57
CA GLY A 236 6.25 -5.22 -5.88
C GLY A 236 5.91 -5.85 -4.54
N GLN A 237 4.71 -5.63 -4.01
CA GLN A 237 4.34 -6.00 -2.64
C GLN A 237 3.08 -6.87 -2.57
N CYS A 238 2.54 -7.26 -3.70
CA CYS A 238 1.27 -7.95 -3.79
C CYS A 238 1.34 -9.05 -4.83
N ALA A 239 0.95 -10.25 -4.44
CA ALA A 239 0.88 -11.38 -5.34
C ALA A 239 -0.25 -11.16 -6.35
N MET A 240 0.13 -10.83 -7.59
CA MET A 240 -0.81 -10.61 -8.69
C MET A 240 -1.09 -11.88 -9.50
N ALA A 241 -0.26 -12.93 -9.31
CA ALA A 241 -0.30 -14.20 -10.03
C ALA A 241 -0.57 -14.04 -11.55
N PRO A 242 0.25 -13.25 -12.28
CA PRO A 242 0.03 -13.06 -13.71
C PRO A 242 0.17 -14.38 -14.48
N ALA A 243 -0.71 -14.60 -15.45
CA ALA A 243 -0.56 -15.72 -16.38
C ALA A 243 0.70 -15.55 -17.25
N MET A 244 1.42 -16.65 -17.50
CA MET A 244 2.58 -16.66 -18.40
C MET A 244 2.14 -16.27 -19.83
N PRO A 245 2.85 -15.33 -20.50
CA PRO A 245 2.55 -14.99 -21.88
C PRO A 245 2.80 -16.18 -22.81
N ASP A 246 1.96 -16.32 -23.83
CA ASP A 246 2.11 -17.37 -24.84
C ASP A 246 3.20 -17.05 -25.88
N THR A 247 3.58 -18.04 -26.69
CA THR A 247 4.63 -17.90 -27.72
C THR A 247 4.33 -16.79 -28.73
N ARG A 248 3.06 -16.56 -29.07
CA ARG A 248 2.69 -15.51 -30.03
C ARG A 248 2.89 -14.13 -29.41
N GLN A 249 2.51 -13.95 -28.15
CA GLN A 249 2.70 -12.71 -27.42
C GLN A 249 4.20 -12.37 -27.31
N TRP A 250 5.06 -13.35 -27.00
CA TRP A 250 6.51 -13.17 -26.98
C TRP A 250 7.07 -12.74 -28.35
N ARG A 251 6.64 -13.40 -29.43
CA ARG A 251 7.05 -13.03 -30.80
C ARG A 251 6.60 -11.62 -31.17
N ASP A 252 5.40 -11.21 -30.78
CA ASP A 252 4.88 -9.87 -31.04
C ASP A 252 5.69 -8.81 -30.28
N ALA A 253 6.07 -9.06 -29.03
CA ALA A 253 6.95 -8.17 -28.26
C ALA A 253 8.35 -8.06 -28.89
N ALA A 254 8.94 -9.17 -29.33
CA ALA A 254 10.23 -9.16 -30.03
C ALA A 254 10.14 -8.38 -31.36
N ALA A 255 9.07 -8.58 -32.13
CA ALA A 255 8.85 -7.83 -33.37
C ALA A 255 8.66 -6.32 -33.11
N PHE A 256 8.01 -5.94 -32.01
CA PHE A 256 7.89 -4.54 -31.62
C PHE A 256 9.23 -3.93 -31.18
N ALA A 257 9.98 -4.64 -30.33
CA ALA A 257 11.24 -4.17 -29.77
C ALA A 257 12.33 -4.02 -30.83
N PHE A 258 12.48 -5.03 -31.70
CA PHE A 258 13.64 -5.16 -32.60
C PHE A 258 13.33 -4.97 -34.08
N LEU A 259 12.10 -5.26 -34.52
CA LEU A 259 11.73 -5.30 -35.96
C LEU A 259 10.83 -4.13 -36.38
N GLY A 260 10.58 -3.17 -35.48
CA GLY A 260 9.86 -1.95 -35.81
C GLY A 260 8.35 -2.10 -35.96
N ARG A 261 7.73 -3.21 -35.51
CA ARG A 261 6.27 -3.39 -35.52
C ARG A 261 5.55 -2.23 -34.80
N ASN A 262 4.38 -1.84 -35.29
CA ASN A 262 3.63 -0.73 -34.69
C ASN A 262 3.06 -1.13 -33.33
N TYR A 263 2.95 -0.16 -32.44
CA TYR A 263 2.39 -0.37 -31.10
C TYR A 263 0.91 -0.81 -31.16
N GLU A 264 0.13 -0.19 -32.04
CA GLU A 264 -1.30 -0.43 -32.19
C GLU A 264 -1.62 -1.88 -32.58
N ASP A 265 -0.74 -2.50 -33.38
CA ASP A 265 -0.93 -3.87 -33.87
C ASP A 265 -0.66 -4.94 -32.81
N VAL A 266 0.02 -4.59 -31.71
CA VAL A 266 0.46 -5.54 -30.66
C VAL A 266 0.13 -5.11 -29.24
N VAL A 267 -0.70 -4.09 -29.06
CA VAL A 267 -0.97 -3.50 -27.73
C VAL A 267 -1.43 -4.52 -26.68
N GLY A 268 -2.18 -5.55 -27.09
CA GLY A 268 -2.61 -6.63 -26.21
C GLY A 268 -1.44 -7.51 -25.74
N SER A 269 -0.58 -7.93 -26.66
CA SER A 269 0.62 -8.73 -26.36
C SER A 269 1.59 -7.97 -25.44
N LEU A 270 1.80 -6.67 -25.72
CA LEU A 270 2.64 -5.81 -24.88
C LEU A 270 2.07 -5.65 -23.47
N GLU A 271 0.75 -5.48 -23.35
CA GLU A 271 0.11 -5.32 -22.05
C GLU A 271 0.19 -6.59 -21.20
N THR A 272 -0.04 -7.77 -21.78
CA THR A 272 0.16 -9.04 -21.09
C THR A 272 1.60 -9.24 -20.63
N ILE A 273 2.59 -8.94 -21.47
CA ILE A 273 4.01 -9.12 -21.11
C ILE A 273 4.45 -8.11 -20.04
N VAL A 274 4.03 -6.84 -20.16
CA VAL A 274 4.36 -5.82 -19.14
C VAL A 274 3.69 -6.16 -17.81
N TRP A 275 2.43 -6.60 -17.82
CA TRP A 275 1.75 -7.07 -16.63
C TRP A 275 2.53 -8.23 -16.00
N TRP A 276 2.84 -9.27 -16.78
CA TRP A 276 3.61 -10.41 -16.31
C TRP A 276 4.98 -10.02 -15.74
N ALA A 277 5.76 -9.19 -16.44
CA ALA A 277 7.10 -8.81 -16.03
C ALA A 277 7.12 -7.95 -14.75
N LEU A 278 6.15 -7.06 -14.57
CA LEU A 278 6.10 -6.14 -13.42
C LEU A 278 5.39 -6.73 -12.20
N ALA A 279 4.43 -7.63 -12.43
CA ALA A 279 3.56 -8.20 -11.40
C ALA A 279 4.02 -9.59 -10.91
N SER A 280 5.05 -10.17 -11.52
CA SER A 280 5.68 -11.42 -11.05
C SER A 280 6.59 -11.16 -9.84
N GLU A 281 6.56 -12.08 -8.86
CA GLU A 281 7.37 -12.01 -7.64
C GLU A 281 8.87 -12.01 -7.94
N ARG A 282 9.30 -12.89 -8.84
CA ARG A 282 10.66 -12.89 -9.38
C ARG A 282 10.68 -11.94 -10.56
N ARG A 283 10.92 -10.66 -10.30
CA ARG A 283 11.10 -9.67 -11.37
C ARG A 283 12.26 -10.14 -12.25
N PRO A 284 12.01 -10.52 -13.51
CA PRO A 284 13.07 -11.09 -14.33
C PRO A 284 14.11 -10.03 -14.75
N VAL A 285 13.82 -8.74 -14.56
CA VAL A 285 14.51 -7.65 -15.25
C VAL A 285 14.70 -6.44 -14.33
N LYS A 286 15.91 -5.86 -14.37
CA LYS A 286 16.18 -4.52 -13.79
C LYS A 286 15.85 -3.44 -14.80
N LEU A 287 14.71 -2.77 -14.62
CA LEU A 287 14.30 -1.63 -15.43
C LEU A 287 14.84 -0.32 -14.84
N SER A 288 15.12 0.66 -15.70
CA SER A 288 15.37 2.03 -15.25
C SER A 288 14.11 2.64 -14.65
N VAL A 289 14.25 3.63 -13.76
CA VAL A 289 13.11 4.34 -13.15
C VAL A 289 12.16 4.89 -14.23
N THR A 290 12.71 5.57 -15.23
CA THR A 290 11.95 6.12 -16.36
C THR A 290 11.31 5.03 -17.21
N GLY A 291 12.02 3.93 -17.47
CA GLY A 291 11.50 2.81 -18.27
C GLY A 291 10.32 2.13 -17.60
N GLY A 292 10.44 1.79 -16.30
CA GLY A 292 9.34 1.21 -15.53
C GLY A 292 8.13 2.15 -15.45
N ALA A 293 8.36 3.43 -15.19
CA ALA A 293 7.29 4.43 -15.16
C ALA A 293 6.58 4.55 -16.52
N LEU A 294 7.32 4.52 -17.62
CA LEU A 294 6.75 4.60 -18.96
C LEU A 294 5.92 3.36 -19.32
N LEU A 295 6.42 2.16 -19.00
CA LEU A 295 5.69 0.91 -19.23
C LEU A 295 4.35 0.92 -18.47
N VAL A 296 4.35 1.35 -17.21
CA VAL A 296 3.11 1.54 -16.46
C VAL A 296 2.22 2.60 -17.12
N ALA A 297 2.72 3.82 -17.35
CA ALA A 297 1.94 4.94 -17.86
C ALA A 297 1.29 4.63 -19.23
N ARG A 298 2.08 4.13 -20.18
CA ARG A 298 1.63 3.91 -21.55
C ARG A 298 0.90 2.59 -21.71
N VAL A 299 1.46 1.50 -21.17
CA VAL A 299 1.01 0.16 -21.47
C VAL A 299 -0.09 -0.29 -20.52
N LEU A 300 0.05 -0.07 -19.20
CA LEU A 300 -0.97 -0.48 -18.23
C LEU A 300 -2.04 0.61 -18.03
N GLN A 301 -1.64 1.88 -17.92
CA GLN A 301 -2.54 3.01 -17.66
C GLN A 301 -3.09 3.69 -18.91
N LYS A 302 -2.67 3.26 -20.10
CA LYS A 302 -3.15 3.76 -21.40
C LYS A 302 -3.12 5.31 -21.53
N ARG A 303 -2.25 6.01 -20.80
CA ARG A 303 -2.12 7.48 -20.85
C ARG A 303 -1.71 7.94 -22.24
N SER A 304 -2.13 9.14 -22.65
CA SER A 304 -1.83 9.66 -24.00
C SER A 304 -0.33 9.72 -24.32
N TRP A 305 0.01 9.65 -25.61
CA TRP A 305 1.40 9.78 -26.06
C TRP A 305 2.04 11.09 -25.59
N ALA A 306 1.27 12.19 -25.58
CA ALA A 306 1.74 13.48 -25.08
C ALA A 306 2.06 13.42 -23.57
N ALA A 307 1.18 12.84 -22.75
CA ALA A 307 1.43 12.69 -21.31
C ALA A 307 2.66 11.81 -21.03
N CYS A 308 2.90 10.76 -21.82
CA CYS A 308 4.09 9.93 -21.71
C CYS A 308 5.37 10.66 -22.16
N ALA A 309 5.28 11.50 -23.19
CA ALA A 309 6.40 12.32 -23.67
C ALA A 309 6.85 13.31 -22.59
N GLU A 310 5.90 13.99 -21.94
CA GLU A 310 6.15 14.87 -20.80
C GLU A 310 6.76 14.12 -19.60
N LEU A 311 6.18 12.97 -19.24
CA LEU A 311 6.67 12.13 -18.14
C LEU A 311 8.14 11.75 -18.33
N CYS A 312 8.53 11.38 -19.55
CA CYS A 312 9.87 10.91 -19.87
C CYS A 312 10.81 12.03 -20.33
N LYS A 313 10.32 13.26 -20.52
CA LYS A 313 11.07 14.39 -21.08
C LYS A 313 11.68 14.07 -22.46
N VAL A 314 10.88 13.47 -23.34
CA VAL A 314 11.28 13.09 -24.70
C VAL A 314 10.41 13.75 -25.76
N PRO A 315 10.92 13.94 -27.00
CA PRO A 315 10.15 14.59 -28.05
C PRO A 315 9.04 13.69 -28.58
N GLY A 316 7.81 14.01 -28.20
CA GLY A 316 6.58 13.48 -28.77
C GLY A 316 6.51 11.95 -28.82
N ARG A 317 5.71 11.43 -29.75
CA ARG A 317 5.45 9.99 -29.90
C ARG A 317 6.70 9.18 -30.27
N ALA A 318 7.57 9.72 -31.13
CA ALA A 318 8.75 9.00 -31.60
C ALA A 318 9.74 8.68 -30.46
N GLY A 319 10.00 9.66 -29.59
CA GLY A 319 10.85 9.46 -28.41
C GLY A 319 10.24 8.46 -27.43
N VAL A 320 8.92 8.53 -27.21
CA VAL A 320 8.21 7.55 -26.37
C VAL A 320 8.31 6.14 -26.93
N LEU A 321 8.12 5.95 -28.24
CA LEU A 321 8.24 4.64 -28.89
C LEU A 321 9.65 4.06 -28.75
N ALA A 322 10.69 4.88 -28.92
CA ALA A 322 12.08 4.44 -28.74
C ALA A 322 12.32 3.90 -27.32
N LEU A 323 11.85 4.62 -26.29
CA LEU A 323 11.97 4.17 -24.89
C LEU A 323 11.12 2.93 -24.59
N LEU A 324 9.93 2.78 -25.17
CA LEU A 324 9.13 1.57 -25.01
C LEU A 324 9.82 0.36 -25.63
N ARG A 325 10.42 0.52 -26.82
CA ARG A 325 11.17 -0.56 -27.48
C ARG A 325 12.37 -1.00 -26.64
N ASP A 326 13.14 -0.06 -26.11
CA ASP A 326 14.24 -0.35 -25.16
C ASP A 326 13.72 -1.07 -23.90
N GLY A 327 12.61 -0.60 -23.32
CA GLY A 327 11.99 -1.25 -22.16
C GLY A 327 11.54 -2.69 -22.46
N MET A 328 10.96 -2.93 -23.63
CA MET A 328 10.55 -4.27 -24.05
C MET A 328 11.74 -5.17 -24.38
N ALA A 329 12.78 -4.65 -25.02
CA ALA A 329 14.02 -5.38 -25.30
C ALA A 329 14.64 -5.90 -23.98
N LYS A 330 14.74 -5.03 -22.97
CA LYS A 330 15.22 -5.42 -21.63
C LYS A 330 14.38 -6.51 -20.99
N ILE A 331 13.05 -6.46 -21.17
CA ILE A 331 12.17 -7.51 -20.65
C ILE A 331 12.51 -8.86 -21.30
N LEU A 332 12.67 -8.87 -22.63
CA LEU A 332 12.99 -10.08 -23.40
C LEU A 332 14.37 -10.64 -23.04
N GLU A 333 15.39 -9.79 -22.95
CA GLU A 333 16.76 -10.18 -22.57
C GLU A 333 16.83 -10.77 -21.15
N GLY A 334 16.06 -10.22 -20.21
CA GLY A 334 15.99 -10.74 -18.84
C GLY A 334 15.29 -12.10 -18.75
N THR A 335 14.33 -12.38 -19.63
CA THR A 335 13.61 -13.66 -19.65
C THR A 335 14.41 -14.83 -20.22
N ASP A 336 15.36 -14.58 -21.13
CA ASP A 336 16.25 -15.62 -21.66
C ASP A 336 17.11 -16.30 -20.57
N SER A 337 17.36 -15.61 -19.45
CA SER A 337 18.07 -16.22 -18.31
C SER A 337 17.25 -17.26 -17.52
N THR A 338 15.92 -17.20 -17.62
CA THR A 338 14.97 -18.12 -16.96
C THR A 338 14.36 -19.16 -17.91
N ALA A 339 14.29 -18.86 -19.21
CA ALA A 339 13.72 -19.78 -20.20
C ALA A 339 14.65 -20.95 -20.57
N VAL A 340 15.97 -20.82 -20.35
CA VAL A 340 16.96 -21.87 -20.66
C VAL A 340 17.06 -22.96 -19.57
N GLN A 341 16.29 -22.88 -18.48
CA GLN A 341 16.26 -23.91 -17.43
C GLN A 341 14.98 -24.77 -17.41
N ALA A 342 14.09 -24.63 -18.40
CA ALA A 342 12.81 -25.34 -18.46
C ALA A 342 12.54 -26.03 -19.81
N GLU A 343 13.59 -26.47 -20.49
CA GLU A 343 13.57 -27.59 -21.47
C GLU A 343 14.56 -28.67 -21.02
#